data_AF-M0BEL1-F1
#
_entry.id   AF-M0BEL1-F1
#
_cell.length_a   1.000
_cell.length_b   1.000
_cell.length_c   1.000
_cell.angle_alpha   90.00
_cell.angle_beta   90.00
_cell.angle_gamma   90.00
#
_symmetry.space_group_name_H-M   'P 1'
#
loop_
_entity.id
_entity.type
_entity.pdbx_description
1 polymer ?
#
loop_
_entity_poly.entity_id
_entity_poly.type
_entity_poly.pdbx_seq_one_letter_code
_entity_poly.pdbx_strand_id
1 'polypeptide(L)'
;MNTRGVLVGLFLLGLLTSGVVATTNVVDIDGDATPIVAELEQGTDPFAADTDGDGLDDGEEVDEYGTDPLVADTDGDGLADGVEVTTHGTNPLVADTDRDGLTDGAEIDEYGTAPTDSDSDDDGLRDGAEVDEYGTDPLAADTDGDGLDDGEEVDEYGTDPLAVDTDDDGLTDEAEIDEYGTDPTVADTDDDGLEDGAEVERGTDPQRRDTDGDGLWDGMEVHASDRLPDADPLRYDVYVEVDEMSGQSLGWLEAGRVTNEFADAPIENPDGSTGVDLHFVRSDDTIPHASSTSFDDDLPSIKSTYFDNEGYGYHYLLIADSIDSDQGGYGTVVLGQARPGTMLVADDSRSDATGSTVMHELGHSLGLTNRDFGGVDSQTYSFAEYPSVMNYNAPLDHYGFSDGSNGPLDHDDWATIERDWYTPGTYLLE
;
A
#
# COMPACT_ATOMS: atom_id res chain seq x y z
N MET A 1 16.29 -93.37 22.03
CA MET A 1 15.77 -94.69 21.60
C MET A 1 14.43 -94.46 20.92
N ASN A 2 14.35 -94.86 19.65
CA ASN A 2 13.19 -95.06 18.75
C ASN A 2 12.18 -93.90 18.54
N THR A 3 12.12 -93.23 17.38
CA THR A 3 11.67 -93.61 16.00
C THR A 3 10.19 -93.97 15.83
N ARG A 4 9.54 -93.20 14.94
CA ARG A 4 8.53 -93.51 13.88
C ARG A 4 7.76 -92.21 13.61
N GLY A 5 7.72 -91.56 12.43
CA GLY A 5 7.90 -92.01 11.06
C GLY A 5 6.57 -92.51 10.48
N VAL A 6 5.77 -91.63 9.85
CA VAL A 6 4.72 -92.01 8.91
C VAL A 6 4.70 -91.02 7.73
N LEU A 7 4.75 -91.63 6.55
CA LEU A 7 4.82 -91.13 5.19
C LEU A 7 3.50 -91.52 4.52
N VAL A 8 2.81 -90.61 3.84
CA VAL A 8 1.70 -90.89 2.90
C VAL A 8 1.75 -89.76 1.87
N GLY A 9 1.81 -89.93 0.55
CA GLY A 9 1.71 -91.11 -0.29
C GLY A 9 1.22 -90.61 -1.66
N LEU A 10 2.16 -90.24 -2.54
CA LEU A 10 1.91 -89.83 -3.92
C LEU A 10 1.26 -90.99 -4.70
N PHE A 11 0.05 -90.82 -5.21
CA PHE A 11 -0.62 -91.82 -6.08
C PHE A 11 -0.74 -91.29 -7.51
N LEU A 12 0.22 -91.68 -8.36
CA LEU A 12 0.07 -91.67 -9.81
C LEU A 12 -0.53 -93.02 -10.23
N LEU A 13 -1.74 -93.02 -10.78
CA LEU A 13 -2.30 -94.20 -11.45
C LEU A 13 -2.89 -93.78 -12.80
N GLY A 14 -2.18 -94.10 -13.87
CA GLY A 14 -2.70 -94.01 -15.23
C GLY A 14 -3.65 -95.16 -15.53
N LEU A 15 -4.84 -94.84 -16.03
CA LEU A 15 -5.75 -95.77 -16.69
C LEU A 15 -6.31 -95.11 -17.96
N LEU A 16 -5.84 -95.56 -19.12
CA LEU A 16 -6.44 -95.26 -20.43
C LEU A 16 -7.69 -96.12 -20.61
N THR A 17 -8.87 -95.51 -20.71
CA THR A 17 -9.93 -95.89 -21.67
C THR A 17 -11.06 -94.84 -21.70
N SER A 18 -11.50 -94.54 -22.93
CA SER A 18 -12.81 -94.00 -23.32
C SER A 18 -13.02 -92.49 -23.22
N GLY A 19 -13.33 -91.88 -24.38
CA GLY A 19 -13.66 -90.47 -24.50
C GLY A 19 -14.95 -90.10 -23.77
N VAL A 20 -14.86 -88.98 -23.04
CA VAL A 20 -15.94 -88.06 -22.69
C VAL A 20 -15.38 -86.66 -22.86
N VAL A 21 -16.24 -85.78 -23.37
CA VAL A 21 -16.04 -84.36 -23.65
C VAL A 21 -15.85 -83.56 -22.35
N ALA A 22 -15.09 -82.46 -22.44
CA ALA A 22 -14.80 -81.42 -21.46
C ALA A 22 -15.77 -81.25 -20.27
N THR A 23 -15.21 -81.08 -19.06
CA THR A 23 -15.32 -79.85 -18.26
C THR A 23 -14.08 -79.76 -17.36
N THR A 24 -13.28 -78.69 -17.48
CA THR A 24 -12.56 -78.17 -16.31
C THR A 24 -13.67 -77.75 -15.36
N ASN A 25 -13.93 -78.52 -14.31
CA ASN A 25 -14.75 -78.01 -13.22
C ASN A 25 -13.91 -76.88 -12.62
N VAL A 26 -14.22 -75.66 -13.03
CA VAL A 26 -13.94 -74.42 -12.31
C VAL A 26 -14.72 -74.61 -11.01
N VAL A 27 -14.09 -75.28 -10.04
CA VAL A 27 -14.66 -75.40 -8.71
C VAL A 27 -14.22 -74.13 -8.03
N ASP A 28 -15.18 -73.26 -7.84
CA ASP A 28 -15.17 -72.08 -6.99
C ASP A 28 -15.96 -72.54 -5.73
N ILE A 29 -15.35 -72.43 -4.55
CA ILE A 29 -15.84 -73.05 -3.31
C ILE A 29 -16.60 -72.06 -2.42
N ASP A 30 -16.16 -70.83 -2.36
CA ASP A 30 -16.68 -69.72 -1.55
C ASP A 30 -17.61 -68.79 -2.35
N GLY A 31 -17.54 -68.81 -3.67
CA GLY A 31 -18.53 -68.20 -4.57
C GLY A 31 -18.14 -66.83 -5.10
N ASP A 32 -16.86 -66.48 -5.08
CA ASP A 32 -16.25 -65.22 -5.53
C ASP A 32 -16.00 -65.16 -7.05
N ALA A 33 -16.35 -66.23 -7.78
CA ALA A 33 -16.07 -66.44 -9.19
C ALA A 33 -14.61 -66.79 -9.55
N THR A 34 -13.72 -66.99 -8.58
CA THR A 34 -12.35 -67.46 -8.77
C THR A 34 -12.27 -68.99 -8.57
N PRO A 35 -11.68 -69.76 -9.50
CA PRO A 35 -11.48 -71.19 -9.27
C PRO A 35 -10.35 -71.48 -8.30
N ILE A 36 -10.48 -72.55 -7.49
CA ILE A 36 -9.43 -73.09 -6.58
C ILE A 36 -8.03 -73.12 -7.18
N VAL A 37 -7.92 -73.46 -8.47
CA VAL A 37 -6.59 -73.54 -9.11
C VAL A 37 -5.96 -72.15 -9.26
N ALA A 38 -6.75 -71.12 -9.58
CA ALA A 38 -6.30 -69.74 -9.65
C ALA A 38 -6.05 -69.17 -8.26
N GLU A 39 -6.92 -69.43 -7.28
CA GLU A 39 -6.72 -69.01 -5.88
C GLU A 39 -5.40 -69.56 -5.32
N LEU A 40 -5.13 -70.86 -5.51
CA LEU A 40 -3.86 -71.47 -5.11
C LEU A 40 -2.64 -70.94 -5.87
N GLU A 41 -2.81 -70.43 -7.10
CA GLU A 41 -1.74 -69.82 -7.90
C GLU A 41 -1.47 -68.37 -7.47
N GLN A 42 -2.51 -67.62 -7.09
CA GLN A 42 -2.45 -66.23 -6.63
C GLN A 42 -2.10 -66.14 -5.14
N GLY A 43 -2.34 -67.20 -4.38
CA GLY A 43 -2.02 -67.28 -2.95
C GLY A 43 -3.19 -66.96 -2.03
N THR A 44 -4.39 -66.76 -2.59
CA THR A 44 -5.63 -66.48 -1.85
C THR A 44 -6.21 -67.72 -1.18
N ASP A 45 -7.14 -67.57 -0.22
CA ASP A 45 -7.73 -68.69 0.54
C ASP A 45 -8.97 -69.28 -0.17
N PRO A 46 -8.92 -70.53 -0.70
CA PRO A 46 -10.02 -71.15 -1.46
C PRO A 46 -11.32 -71.46 -0.70
N PHE A 47 -11.48 -70.87 0.48
CA PHE A 47 -12.62 -71.01 1.36
C PHE A 47 -13.10 -69.67 1.92
N ALA A 48 -12.49 -68.56 1.51
CA ALA A 48 -12.85 -67.20 1.88
C ALA A 48 -12.95 -66.37 0.60
N ALA A 49 -14.16 -65.90 0.28
CA ALA A 49 -14.42 -65.11 -0.93
C ALA A 49 -13.65 -63.78 -0.96
N ASP A 50 -13.26 -63.28 0.21
CA ASP A 50 -12.51 -62.04 0.45
C ASP A 50 -11.36 -62.44 1.39
N THR A 51 -10.15 -62.56 0.84
CA THR A 51 -9.01 -63.16 1.54
C THR A 51 -8.37 -62.22 2.55
N ASP A 52 -8.29 -60.91 2.28
CA ASP A 52 -7.65 -59.94 3.16
C ASP A 52 -8.64 -59.15 4.05
N GLY A 53 -9.93 -59.25 3.76
CA GLY A 53 -11.03 -58.78 4.59
C GLY A 53 -11.37 -57.31 4.40
N ASP A 54 -11.09 -56.75 3.24
CA ASP A 54 -11.25 -55.32 2.93
C ASP A 54 -12.66 -54.95 2.44
N GLY A 55 -13.45 -55.95 2.03
CA GLY A 55 -14.82 -55.82 1.57
C GLY A 55 -15.03 -56.01 0.07
N LEU A 56 -14.00 -56.31 -0.72
CA LEU A 56 -14.07 -56.82 -2.09
C LEU A 56 -13.81 -58.33 -2.09
N ASP A 57 -14.54 -59.06 -2.95
CA ASP A 57 -14.24 -60.49 -3.14
C ASP A 57 -13.00 -60.64 -4.06
N ASP A 58 -12.15 -61.67 -3.86
CA ASP A 58 -10.87 -61.86 -4.59
C ASP A 58 -11.05 -61.80 -6.12
N GLY A 59 -12.20 -62.30 -6.61
CA GLY A 59 -12.56 -62.25 -8.02
C GLY A 59 -12.89 -60.84 -8.51
N GLU A 60 -13.55 -59.99 -7.72
CA GLU A 60 -13.86 -58.59 -8.05
C GLU A 60 -12.56 -57.76 -8.12
N GLU A 61 -11.67 -57.98 -7.16
CA GLU A 61 -10.35 -57.36 -7.13
C GLU A 61 -9.53 -57.67 -8.39
N VAL A 62 -9.47 -58.94 -8.81
CA VAL A 62 -8.67 -59.33 -9.97
C VAL A 62 -9.32 -58.97 -11.31
N ASP A 63 -10.63 -59.21 -11.46
CA ASP A 63 -11.31 -59.09 -12.76
C ASP A 63 -11.88 -57.68 -13.04
N GLU A 64 -12.23 -56.90 -12.00
CA GLU A 64 -12.87 -55.58 -12.15
C GLU A 64 -11.95 -54.41 -11.79
N TYR A 65 -11.33 -54.43 -10.60
CA TYR A 65 -10.59 -53.28 -10.06
C TYR A 65 -9.08 -53.33 -10.32
N GLY A 66 -8.50 -54.53 -10.44
CA GLY A 66 -7.08 -54.76 -10.66
C GLY A 66 -6.21 -54.64 -9.41
N THR A 67 -6.81 -54.73 -8.22
CA THR A 67 -6.16 -54.68 -6.90
C THR A 67 -5.50 -56.01 -6.52
N ASP A 68 -4.72 -56.05 -5.44
CA ASP A 68 -4.06 -57.28 -4.96
C ASP A 68 -4.90 -57.94 -3.85
N PRO A 69 -5.53 -59.11 -4.08
CA PRO A 69 -6.45 -59.78 -3.13
C PRO A 69 -5.80 -60.32 -1.85
N LEU A 70 -4.55 -59.93 -1.59
CA LEU A 70 -3.80 -60.24 -0.39
C LEU A 70 -3.42 -58.97 0.40
N VAL A 71 -3.80 -57.80 -0.09
CA VAL A 71 -3.43 -56.48 0.41
C VAL A 71 -4.67 -55.58 0.41
N ALA A 72 -5.27 -55.43 1.59
CA ALA A 72 -6.50 -54.67 1.78
C ALA A 72 -6.45 -53.17 1.38
N ASP A 73 -5.29 -52.64 1.03
CA ASP A 73 -5.00 -51.24 0.66
C ASP A 73 -3.85 -51.30 -0.37
N THR A 74 -4.22 -51.41 -1.64
CA THR A 74 -3.31 -51.77 -2.72
C THR A 74 -2.33 -50.65 -3.06
N ASP A 75 -2.76 -49.39 -3.03
CA ASP A 75 -1.91 -48.24 -3.35
C ASP A 75 -1.23 -47.59 -2.12
N GLY A 76 -1.66 -47.96 -0.92
CA GLY A 76 -1.01 -47.65 0.35
C GLY A 76 -1.33 -46.25 0.87
N ASP A 77 -2.50 -45.72 0.54
CA ASP A 77 -2.93 -44.36 0.86
C ASP A 77 -3.62 -44.25 2.24
N GLY A 78 -3.97 -45.39 2.84
CA GLY A 78 -4.61 -45.49 4.14
C GLY A 78 -6.09 -45.86 4.10
N LEU A 79 -6.73 -45.89 2.92
CA LEU A 79 -8.05 -46.45 2.70
C LEU A 79 -7.96 -47.89 2.20
N ALA A 80 -9.00 -48.66 2.49
CA ALA A 80 -9.08 -50.03 2.01
C ALA A 80 -9.74 -50.07 0.63
N ASP A 81 -9.30 -50.93 -0.28
CA ASP A 81 -9.75 -50.93 -1.69
C ASP A 81 -11.29 -51.03 -1.79
N GLY A 82 -11.89 -51.88 -0.96
CA GLY A 82 -13.34 -52.00 -0.84
C GLY A 82 -14.04 -50.76 -0.31
N VAL A 83 -13.42 -50.02 0.61
CA VAL A 83 -13.97 -48.76 1.17
C VAL A 83 -13.95 -47.66 0.14
N GLU A 84 -12.84 -47.52 -0.58
CA GLU A 84 -12.68 -46.58 -1.69
C GLU A 84 -13.78 -46.73 -2.74
N VAL A 85 -13.92 -47.94 -3.28
CA VAL A 85 -14.89 -48.23 -4.34
C VAL A 85 -16.34 -48.08 -3.87
N THR A 86 -16.66 -48.56 -2.66
CA THR A 86 -18.06 -48.67 -2.22
C THR A 86 -18.59 -47.43 -1.53
N THR A 87 -17.71 -46.63 -0.93
CA THR A 87 -18.09 -45.50 -0.06
C THR A 87 -17.65 -44.16 -0.61
N HIS A 88 -16.39 -44.02 -1.02
CA HIS A 88 -15.81 -42.72 -1.39
C HIS A 88 -15.82 -42.47 -2.91
N GLY A 89 -15.87 -43.53 -3.71
CA GLY A 89 -15.87 -43.44 -5.17
C GLY A 89 -14.49 -43.12 -5.76
N THR A 90 -13.43 -43.35 -4.98
CA THR A 90 -12.03 -43.17 -5.36
C THR A 90 -11.48 -44.38 -6.12
N ASN A 91 -10.24 -44.30 -6.57
CA ASN A 91 -9.61 -45.35 -7.37
C ASN A 91 -8.53 -46.10 -6.57
N PRO A 92 -8.74 -47.39 -6.21
CA PRO A 92 -7.87 -48.15 -5.29
C PRO A 92 -6.48 -48.52 -5.85
N LEU A 93 -6.09 -47.92 -6.97
CA LEU A 93 -4.78 -48.08 -7.59
C LEU A 93 -4.02 -46.75 -7.69
N VAL A 94 -4.60 -45.67 -7.16
CA VAL A 94 -4.10 -44.31 -7.23
C VAL A 94 -4.38 -43.63 -5.89
N ALA A 95 -3.33 -43.56 -5.07
CA ALA A 95 -3.36 -43.01 -3.72
C ALA A 95 -3.81 -41.53 -3.59
N ASP A 96 -4.10 -40.86 -4.69
CA ASP A 96 -4.45 -39.43 -4.81
C ASP A 96 -5.29 -39.30 -6.09
N THR A 97 -6.61 -39.43 -5.92
CA THR A 97 -7.56 -39.65 -7.00
C THR A 97 -7.74 -38.40 -7.86
N ASP A 98 -7.80 -37.20 -7.28
CA ASP A 98 -8.01 -35.94 -8.00
C ASP A 98 -6.73 -35.15 -8.31
N ARG A 99 -5.60 -35.51 -7.70
CA ARG A 99 -4.25 -34.98 -7.96
C ARG A 99 -4.05 -33.56 -7.49
N ASP A 100 -4.61 -33.25 -6.34
CA ASP A 100 -4.42 -32.00 -5.63
C ASP A 100 -3.10 -31.99 -4.82
N GLY A 101 -2.62 -33.17 -4.39
CA GLY A 101 -1.41 -33.36 -3.61
C GLY A 101 -1.63 -34.10 -2.28
N LEU A 102 -2.87 -34.27 -1.84
CA LEU A 102 -3.26 -35.08 -0.69
C LEU A 102 -3.56 -36.51 -1.11
N THR A 103 -3.46 -37.44 -0.17
CA THR A 103 -3.88 -38.83 -0.42
C THR A 103 -5.34 -39.00 -0.03
N ASP A 104 -6.10 -39.87 -0.70
CA ASP A 104 -7.55 -40.00 -0.45
C ASP A 104 -7.83 -40.34 1.03
N GLY A 105 -6.97 -41.18 1.63
CA GLY A 105 -7.01 -41.44 3.08
C GLY A 105 -6.75 -40.23 3.98
N ALA A 106 -5.84 -39.33 3.61
CA ALA A 106 -5.52 -38.13 4.40
C ALA A 106 -6.67 -37.11 4.32
N GLU A 107 -7.24 -36.93 3.13
CA GLU A 107 -8.41 -36.08 2.92
C GLU A 107 -9.59 -36.50 3.80
N ILE A 108 -9.87 -37.81 3.90
CA ILE A 108 -10.98 -38.30 4.71
C ILE A 108 -10.67 -38.28 6.23
N ASP A 109 -9.49 -38.74 6.64
CA ASP A 109 -9.19 -38.97 8.06
C ASP A 109 -8.61 -37.73 8.78
N GLU A 110 -7.95 -36.83 8.07
CA GLU A 110 -7.24 -35.68 8.64
C GLU A 110 -7.90 -34.34 8.32
N TYR A 111 -8.19 -34.06 7.05
CA TYR A 111 -8.61 -32.72 6.60
C TYR A 111 -10.13 -32.57 6.44
N GLY A 112 -10.84 -33.65 6.15
CA GLY A 112 -12.29 -33.65 5.92
C GLY A 112 -12.71 -33.17 4.54
N THR A 113 -11.77 -33.05 3.60
CA THR A 113 -11.96 -32.69 2.20
C THR A 113 -12.52 -33.86 1.39
N ALA A 114 -12.88 -33.60 0.13
CA ALA A 114 -13.46 -34.60 -0.75
C ALA A 114 -12.41 -35.16 -1.72
N PRO A 115 -12.04 -36.47 -1.65
CA PRO A 115 -10.95 -37.06 -2.45
C PRO A 115 -11.22 -37.25 -3.94
N THR A 116 -12.21 -36.53 -4.45
CA THR A 116 -12.59 -36.51 -5.86
C THR A 116 -12.74 -35.08 -6.38
N ASP A 117 -12.42 -34.10 -5.54
CA ASP A 117 -12.59 -32.68 -5.76
C ASP A 117 -11.36 -31.95 -5.24
N SER A 118 -10.53 -31.46 -6.16
CA SER A 118 -9.18 -30.97 -5.84
C SER A 118 -9.14 -29.59 -5.18
N ASP A 119 -10.29 -29.03 -4.84
CA ASP A 119 -10.55 -27.65 -4.39
C ASP A 119 -11.93 -27.67 -3.69
N SER A 120 -11.92 -27.97 -2.40
CA SER A 120 -13.11 -28.37 -1.63
C SER A 120 -14.03 -27.20 -1.27
N ASP A 121 -13.53 -25.97 -1.23
CA ASP A 121 -14.30 -24.77 -0.93
C ASP A 121 -14.47 -23.81 -2.13
N ASP A 122 -13.94 -24.17 -3.29
CA ASP A 122 -14.09 -23.48 -4.58
C ASP A 122 -13.43 -22.07 -4.58
N ASP A 123 -12.38 -21.85 -3.80
CA ASP A 123 -11.68 -20.56 -3.67
C ASP A 123 -10.60 -20.34 -4.76
N GLY A 124 -10.21 -21.41 -5.45
CA GLY A 124 -9.25 -21.41 -6.55
C GLY A 124 -7.85 -21.94 -6.18
N LEU A 125 -7.57 -22.21 -4.91
CA LEU A 125 -6.45 -23.04 -4.47
C LEU A 125 -6.85 -24.51 -4.53
N ARG A 126 -5.90 -25.37 -4.14
CA ARG A 126 -6.14 -26.81 -4.07
C ARG A 126 -5.89 -27.24 -2.65
N ASP A 127 -6.69 -28.17 -2.15
CA ASP A 127 -6.61 -28.61 -0.75
C ASP A 127 -5.17 -29.00 -0.36
N GLY A 128 -4.48 -29.74 -1.23
CA GLY A 128 -3.07 -30.07 -1.03
C GLY A 128 -2.11 -28.87 -1.01
N ALA A 129 -2.32 -27.84 -1.82
CA ALA A 129 -1.52 -26.62 -1.80
C ALA A 129 -1.79 -25.79 -0.53
N GLU A 130 -3.05 -25.67 -0.15
CA GLU A 130 -3.48 -25.01 1.07
C GLU A 130 -2.83 -25.64 2.30
N VAL A 131 -2.86 -26.97 2.40
CA VAL A 131 -2.26 -27.69 3.53
C VAL A 131 -0.72 -27.65 3.53
N ASP A 132 -0.08 -27.96 2.39
CA ASP A 132 1.37 -28.19 2.35
C ASP A 132 2.20 -26.91 2.10
N GLU A 133 1.64 -25.91 1.43
CA GLU A 133 2.36 -24.69 1.02
C GLU A 133 1.94 -23.45 1.81
N TYR A 134 0.64 -23.19 1.93
CA TYR A 134 0.13 -21.93 2.50
C TYR A 134 -0.23 -22.05 3.99
N GLY A 135 -0.65 -23.23 4.44
CA GLY A 135 -1.12 -23.48 5.80
C GLY A 135 -2.54 -23.00 6.08
N THR A 136 -3.34 -22.78 5.04
CA THR A 136 -4.75 -22.38 5.10
C THR A 136 -5.68 -23.57 5.41
N ASP A 137 -6.97 -23.32 5.67
CA ASP A 137 -7.97 -24.36 5.93
C ASP A 137 -8.71 -24.72 4.63
N PRO A 138 -8.49 -25.92 4.03
CA PRO A 138 -9.04 -26.30 2.71
C PRO A 138 -10.56 -26.51 2.67
N LEU A 139 -11.27 -26.04 3.69
CA LEU A 139 -12.72 -26.06 3.80
C LEU A 139 -13.28 -24.66 4.06
N ALA A 140 -12.43 -23.63 4.03
CA ALA A 140 -12.75 -22.25 4.30
C ALA A 140 -12.05 -21.36 3.28
N ALA A 141 -12.81 -20.94 2.26
CA ALA A 141 -12.32 -20.09 1.18
C ALA A 141 -11.63 -18.80 1.63
N ASP A 142 -11.86 -18.33 2.86
CA ASP A 142 -11.24 -17.15 3.49
C ASP A 142 -10.81 -17.59 4.90
N THR A 143 -9.53 -17.92 5.05
CA THR A 143 -9.01 -18.56 6.26
C THR A 143 -8.88 -17.56 7.42
N ASP A 144 -8.45 -16.33 7.15
CA ASP A 144 -8.16 -15.35 8.18
C ASP A 144 -9.35 -14.41 8.51
N GLY A 145 -10.34 -14.37 7.62
CA GLY A 145 -11.60 -13.68 7.77
C GLY A 145 -11.54 -12.19 7.44
N ASP A 146 -10.63 -11.74 6.58
CA ASP A 146 -10.51 -10.35 6.15
C ASP A 146 -11.50 -9.95 5.05
N GLY A 147 -12.01 -10.93 4.28
CA GLY A 147 -12.97 -10.73 3.20
C GLY A 147 -12.47 -11.11 1.80
N LEU A 148 -11.19 -11.46 1.65
CA LEU A 148 -10.61 -12.03 0.43
C LEU A 148 -10.59 -13.55 0.51
N ASP A 149 -10.79 -14.21 -0.63
CA ASP A 149 -10.61 -15.67 -0.69
C ASP A 149 -9.09 -16.00 -0.74
N ASP A 150 -8.62 -17.06 -0.07
CA ASP A 150 -7.18 -17.41 0.07
C ASP A 150 -6.51 -17.53 -1.32
N GLY A 151 -7.24 -18.06 -2.31
CA GLY A 151 -6.81 -18.09 -3.71
C GLY A 151 -6.67 -16.73 -4.38
N GLU A 152 -7.54 -15.76 -4.08
CA GLU A 152 -7.39 -14.40 -4.60
C GLU A 152 -6.16 -13.72 -4.00
N GLU A 153 -5.94 -13.90 -2.70
CA GLU A 153 -4.77 -13.39 -1.98
C GLU A 153 -3.46 -13.91 -2.58
N VAL A 154 -3.36 -15.22 -2.80
CA VAL A 154 -2.14 -15.84 -3.33
C VAL A 154 -1.90 -15.51 -4.82
N ASP A 155 -2.92 -15.63 -5.67
CA ASP A 155 -2.75 -15.58 -7.12
C ASP A 155 -2.90 -14.16 -7.71
N GLU A 156 -3.67 -13.27 -7.09
CA GLU A 156 -3.94 -11.92 -7.59
C GLU A 156 -3.20 -10.82 -6.83
N TYR A 157 -3.27 -10.82 -5.50
CA TYR A 157 -2.80 -9.69 -4.68
C TYR A 157 -1.39 -9.90 -4.11
N GLY A 158 -0.98 -11.15 -3.90
CA GLY A 158 0.30 -11.50 -3.29
C GLY A 158 0.35 -11.22 -1.78
N THR A 159 -0.81 -11.22 -1.12
CA THR A 159 -0.98 -11.09 0.32
C THR A 159 -0.76 -12.42 1.05
N ASP A 160 -0.70 -12.40 2.39
CA ASP A 160 -0.56 -13.59 3.23
C ASP A 160 -1.94 -14.08 3.71
N PRO A 161 -2.47 -15.21 3.20
CA PRO A 161 -3.84 -15.68 3.50
C PRO A 161 -4.06 -16.17 4.95
N LEU A 162 -3.10 -15.89 5.82
CA LEU A 162 -3.18 -16.14 7.26
C LEU A 162 -3.14 -14.84 8.07
N ALA A 163 -3.11 -13.69 7.42
CA ALA A 163 -2.93 -12.38 8.01
C ALA A 163 -3.86 -11.33 7.40
N VAL A 164 -4.89 -10.99 8.17
CA VAL A 164 -5.92 -9.98 7.85
C VAL A 164 -5.38 -8.61 7.42
N ASP A 165 -4.10 -8.35 7.67
CA ASP A 165 -3.35 -7.12 7.41
C ASP A 165 -1.92 -7.58 7.10
N THR A 166 -1.60 -7.71 5.81
CA THR A 166 -0.37 -8.35 5.34
C THR A 166 0.89 -7.56 5.68
N ASP A 167 0.82 -6.23 5.70
CA ASP A 167 1.97 -5.35 5.92
C ASP A 167 2.01 -4.68 7.32
N ASP A 168 1.03 -4.98 8.17
CA ASP A 168 0.89 -4.56 9.56
C ASP A 168 0.68 -3.02 9.72
N ASP A 169 0.08 -2.34 8.75
CA ASP A 169 -0.13 -0.88 8.76
C ASP A 169 -1.43 -0.44 9.47
N GLY A 170 -2.32 -1.40 9.74
CA GLY A 170 -3.59 -1.21 10.43
C GLY A 170 -4.84 -1.16 9.54
N LEU A 171 -4.70 -1.32 8.22
CA LEU A 171 -5.79 -1.62 7.28
C LEU A 171 -5.87 -3.13 7.03
N THR A 172 -7.02 -3.58 6.53
CA THR A 172 -7.13 -4.99 6.09
C THR A 172 -6.90 -5.06 4.60
N ASP A 173 -6.40 -6.19 4.10
CA ASP A 173 -6.07 -6.33 2.68
C ASP A 173 -7.30 -6.06 1.79
N GLU A 174 -8.49 -6.58 2.18
CA GLU A 174 -9.77 -6.24 1.52
C GLU A 174 -10.00 -4.71 1.47
N ALA A 175 -9.79 -4.00 2.58
CA ALA A 175 -10.10 -2.57 2.69
C ALA A 175 -9.14 -1.73 1.85
N GLU A 176 -7.87 -2.11 1.80
CA GLU A 176 -6.87 -1.49 0.95
C GLU A 176 -7.22 -1.61 -0.53
N ILE A 177 -7.65 -2.79 -0.96
CA ILE A 177 -8.02 -3.04 -2.36
C ILE A 177 -9.34 -2.32 -2.73
N ASP A 178 -10.38 -2.46 -1.92
CA ASP A 178 -11.75 -2.06 -2.29
C ASP A 178 -12.13 -0.65 -1.86
N GLU A 179 -11.60 -0.15 -0.73
CA GLU A 179 -11.95 1.16 -0.17
C GLU A 179 -10.89 2.23 -0.47
N TYR A 180 -9.61 1.94 -0.21
CA TYR A 180 -8.54 2.94 -0.23
C TYR A 180 -7.73 2.95 -1.53
N GLY A 181 -7.67 1.84 -2.26
CA GLY A 181 -6.88 1.68 -3.47
C GLY A 181 -5.36 1.70 -3.23
N THR A 182 -4.92 1.28 -2.05
CA THR A 182 -3.51 1.15 -1.63
C THR A 182 -2.94 -0.23 -2.04
N ASP A 183 -1.63 -0.44 -1.88
CA ASP A 183 -0.98 -1.72 -2.13
C ASP A 183 -0.88 -2.51 -0.82
N PRO A 184 -1.63 -3.61 -0.64
CA PRO A 184 -1.73 -4.33 0.65
C PRO A 184 -0.45 -5.06 1.08
N THR A 185 0.63 -4.90 0.32
CA THR A 185 1.94 -5.45 0.64
C THR A 185 2.96 -4.37 1.01
N VAL A 186 2.54 -3.10 1.08
CA VAL A 186 3.36 -1.92 1.29
C VAL A 186 2.66 -0.93 2.23
N ALA A 187 3.10 -0.94 3.50
CA ALA A 187 2.51 -0.13 4.57
C ALA A 187 2.48 1.40 4.37
N ASP A 188 3.13 1.93 3.33
CA ASP A 188 3.18 3.36 2.95
C ASP A 188 3.19 3.40 1.41
N THR A 189 1.99 3.41 0.82
CA THR A 189 1.77 3.22 -0.63
C THR A 189 2.43 4.31 -1.46
N ASP A 190 2.45 5.55 -0.95
CA ASP A 190 2.93 6.69 -1.71
C ASP A 190 4.37 7.12 -1.40
N ASP A 191 5.00 6.48 -0.41
CA ASP A 191 6.34 6.72 0.14
C ASP A 191 6.57 8.18 0.61
N ASP A 192 5.66 8.70 1.44
CA ASP A 192 5.83 10.00 2.09
C ASP A 192 6.34 9.93 3.55
N GLY A 193 6.31 8.73 4.13
CA GLY A 193 6.74 8.44 5.50
C GLY A 193 5.61 8.35 6.53
N LEU A 194 4.34 8.38 6.11
CA LEU A 194 3.16 8.06 6.90
C LEU A 194 2.53 6.76 6.40
N GLU A 195 2.21 5.84 7.30
CA GLU A 195 1.62 4.55 6.92
C GLU A 195 0.15 4.71 6.51
N ASP A 196 -0.36 3.93 5.54
CA ASP A 196 -1.68 4.16 4.92
C ASP A 196 -2.81 4.10 5.96
N GLY A 197 -2.75 3.13 6.88
CA GLY A 197 -3.68 3.05 8.02
C GLY A 197 -3.61 4.26 8.95
N ALA A 198 -2.43 4.85 9.13
CA ALA A 198 -2.25 6.07 9.93
C ALA A 198 -2.78 7.31 9.21
N GLU A 199 -2.75 7.33 7.88
CA GLU A 199 -3.33 8.36 7.03
C GLU A 199 -4.84 8.34 7.07
N VAL A 200 -5.44 7.16 6.89
CA VAL A 200 -6.89 6.96 7.01
C VAL A 200 -7.41 7.42 8.37
N GLU A 201 -6.69 7.12 9.47
CA GLU A 201 -7.06 7.60 10.81
C GLU A 201 -7.04 9.14 10.92
N ARG A 202 -6.11 9.79 10.21
CA ARG A 202 -5.96 11.26 10.19
C ARG A 202 -6.90 11.94 9.20
N GLY A 203 -7.36 11.22 8.19
CA GLY A 203 -8.14 11.75 7.08
C GLY A 203 -7.29 12.30 5.93
N THR A 204 -6.00 11.94 5.87
CA THR A 204 -5.16 12.16 4.68
C THR A 204 -5.45 11.11 3.61
N ASP A 205 -4.98 11.33 2.38
CA ASP A 205 -5.20 10.47 1.22
C ASP A 205 -3.98 9.55 1.02
N PRO A 206 -4.07 8.24 1.31
CA PRO A 206 -2.90 7.35 1.31
C PRO A 206 -2.32 7.04 -0.07
N GLN A 207 -2.90 7.58 -1.14
CA GLN A 207 -2.34 7.52 -2.48
C GLN A 207 -1.62 8.81 -2.89
N ARG A 208 -1.52 9.80 -1.99
CA ARG A 208 -1.06 11.15 -2.28
C ARG A 208 -0.24 11.72 -1.12
N ARG A 209 1.08 11.75 -1.35
CA ARG A 209 2.14 12.25 -0.45
C ARG A 209 1.95 13.61 0.24
N ASP A 210 0.95 14.37 -0.15
CA ASP A 210 0.77 15.79 0.18
C ASP A 210 -0.71 16.04 0.03
N THR A 211 -1.52 15.78 1.06
CA THR A 211 -2.99 15.72 0.97
C THR A 211 -3.63 17.07 0.72
N ASP A 212 -3.04 18.17 1.16
CA ASP A 212 -3.59 19.51 1.00
C ASP A 212 -3.05 20.26 -0.23
N GLY A 213 -1.93 19.79 -0.80
CA GLY A 213 -1.34 20.32 -2.03
C GLY A 213 -0.48 21.55 -1.79
N ASP A 214 0.03 21.73 -0.59
CA ASP A 214 0.89 22.86 -0.24
C ASP A 214 2.38 22.57 -0.53
N GLY A 215 2.75 21.34 -0.90
CA GLY A 215 4.10 20.93 -1.24
C GLY A 215 4.98 20.48 -0.07
N LEU A 216 4.44 20.42 1.14
CA LEU A 216 4.93 19.61 2.25
C LEU A 216 4.32 18.20 2.11
N TRP A 217 4.91 17.23 2.80
CA TRP A 217 4.40 15.85 2.75
C TRP A 217 3.73 15.49 4.05
N ASP A 218 2.69 14.67 4.01
CA ASP A 218 1.86 14.40 5.18
C ASP A 218 2.69 13.75 6.29
N GLY A 219 3.50 12.75 5.93
CA GLY A 219 4.48 12.13 6.84
C GLY A 219 5.49 13.13 7.42
N MET A 220 5.92 14.13 6.63
CA MET A 220 6.84 15.16 7.10
C MET A 220 6.18 16.10 8.11
N GLU A 221 4.94 16.51 7.87
CA GLU A 221 4.19 17.40 8.75
C GLU A 221 3.86 16.71 10.08
N VAL A 222 3.51 15.41 10.02
CA VAL A 222 3.22 14.61 11.22
C VAL A 222 4.47 14.31 12.04
N HIS A 223 5.60 13.99 11.40
CA HIS A 223 6.79 13.50 12.11
C HIS A 223 7.87 14.56 12.38
N ALA A 224 7.91 15.66 11.62
CA ALA A 224 8.96 16.68 11.73
C ALA A 224 8.57 17.87 12.61
N SER A 225 7.82 17.67 13.71
CA SER A 225 7.30 18.76 14.55
C SER A 225 8.34 19.74 15.12
N ASP A 226 9.61 19.33 15.24
CA ASP A 226 10.72 20.21 15.66
C ASP A 226 11.12 21.22 14.57
N ARG A 227 10.82 20.90 13.30
CA ARG A 227 11.16 21.67 12.10
C ARG A 227 9.94 22.31 11.45
N LEU A 228 8.79 21.65 11.49
CA LEU A 228 7.50 22.14 11.03
C LEU A 228 6.56 22.22 12.23
N PRO A 229 6.73 23.20 13.13
CA PRO A 229 5.88 23.33 14.29
C PRO A 229 4.46 23.69 13.85
N ASP A 230 3.48 23.00 14.43
CA ASP A 230 2.05 23.23 14.20
C ASP A 230 1.61 22.99 12.74
N ALA A 231 2.36 22.19 11.96
CA ALA A 231 1.93 21.76 10.63
C ALA A 231 0.68 20.89 10.70
N ASP A 232 -0.15 20.97 9.66
CA ASP A 232 -1.41 20.24 9.54
C ASP A 232 -1.58 19.73 8.10
N PRO A 233 -1.43 18.41 7.85
CA PRO A 233 -1.45 17.84 6.50
C PRO A 233 -2.82 17.95 5.79
N LEU A 234 -3.83 18.49 6.48
CA LEU A 234 -5.14 18.79 5.93
C LEU A 234 -5.34 20.27 5.66
N ARG A 235 -4.31 21.12 5.77
CA ARG A 235 -4.42 22.57 5.67
C ARG A 235 -3.15 23.23 5.18
N TYR A 236 -3.28 24.01 4.10
CA TYR A 236 -2.15 24.73 3.50
C TYR A 236 -1.30 25.45 4.54
N ASP A 237 -0.04 25.06 4.63
CA ASP A 237 1.00 25.65 5.46
C ASP A 237 2.01 26.43 4.60
N VAL A 238 2.49 27.55 5.13
CA VAL A 238 3.61 28.29 4.55
C VAL A 238 4.61 28.61 5.62
N TYR A 239 5.78 28.01 5.50
CA TYR A 239 6.89 28.27 6.40
C TYR A 239 7.84 29.32 5.83
N VAL A 240 8.09 30.38 6.60
CA VAL A 240 9.03 31.44 6.25
C VAL A 240 10.08 31.57 7.33
N GLU A 241 11.33 31.31 6.96
CA GLU A 241 12.47 31.60 7.82
C GLU A 241 12.82 33.07 7.70
N VAL A 242 12.79 33.78 8.84
CA VAL A 242 13.03 35.21 8.92
C VAL A 242 14.39 35.47 9.54
N ASP A 243 15.27 35.95 8.68
CA ASP A 243 16.60 36.41 9.02
C ASP A 243 16.63 37.93 9.09
N GLU A 244 17.21 38.48 10.15
CA GLU A 244 17.22 39.92 10.40
C GLU A 244 18.66 40.44 10.48
N MET A 245 19.02 41.40 9.61
CA MET A 245 20.29 42.11 9.77
C MET A 245 20.32 42.88 11.09
N SER A 246 21.48 42.91 11.76
CA SER A 246 21.62 43.58 13.06
C SER A 246 21.07 45.01 13.05
N GLY A 247 20.02 45.24 13.84
CA GLY A 247 19.35 46.53 13.98
C GLY A 247 18.11 46.73 13.10
N GLN A 248 17.79 45.75 12.24
CA GLN A 248 16.57 45.70 11.45
C GLN A 248 15.62 44.66 12.04
N SER A 249 14.32 44.79 11.78
CA SER A 249 13.36 43.76 12.18
C SER A 249 12.05 43.84 11.42
N LEU A 250 11.44 42.68 11.15
CA LEU A 250 10.00 42.60 10.89
C LEU A 250 9.27 42.75 12.23
N GLY A 251 8.42 43.75 12.41
CA GLY A 251 7.69 43.92 13.66
C GLY A 251 6.69 42.80 13.91
N TRP A 252 6.51 42.39 15.18
CA TRP A 252 5.50 41.37 15.56
C TRP A 252 4.08 41.71 15.11
N LEU A 253 3.72 43.01 15.13
CA LEU A 253 2.41 43.46 14.66
C LEU A 253 2.27 43.37 13.14
N GLU A 254 3.36 43.58 12.41
CA GLU A 254 3.40 43.50 10.95
C GLU A 254 3.29 42.04 10.52
N ALA A 255 4.13 41.16 11.07
CA ALA A 255 4.06 39.71 10.86
C ALA A 255 2.65 39.17 11.15
N GLY A 256 2.07 39.53 12.30
CA GLY A 256 0.72 39.08 12.66
C GLY A 256 -0.39 39.60 11.72
N ARG A 257 -0.19 40.73 11.02
CA ARG A 257 -1.15 41.16 9.99
C ARG A 257 -1.04 40.33 8.72
N VAL A 258 0.19 40.06 8.26
CA VAL A 258 0.42 39.15 7.12
C VAL A 258 -0.21 37.79 7.42
N THR A 259 0.06 37.21 8.60
CA THR A 259 -0.52 35.93 9.01
C THR A 259 -2.05 35.94 9.04
N ASN A 260 -2.68 37.01 9.53
CA ASN A 260 -4.15 37.08 9.54
C ASN A 260 -4.76 37.14 8.12
N GLU A 261 -4.10 37.81 7.18
CA GLU A 261 -4.60 37.88 5.79
C GLU A 261 -4.48 36.52 5.09
N PHE A 262 -3.43 35.73 5.40
CA PHE A 262 -3.32 34.34 4.94
C PHE A 262 -4.36 33.43 5.62
N ALA A 263 -4.61 33.59 6.91
CA ALA A 263 -5.65 32.85 7.62
C ALA A 263 -7.07 33.14 7.09
N ASP A 264 -7.31 34.32 6.52
CA ASP A 264 -8.57 34.71 5.88
C ASP A 264 -8.58 34.41 4.35
N ALA A 265 -7.56 33.73 3.81
CA ALA A 265 -7.47 33.42 2.38
C ALA A 265 -8.63 32.52 1.93
N PRO A 266 -9.20 32.75 0.72
CA PRO A 266 -10.30 31.97 0.19
C PRO A 266 -9.82 30.66 -0.49
N ILE A 267 -8.85 29.97 0.12
CA ILE A 267 -8.35 28.66 -0.32
C ILE A 267 -9.04 27.59 0.52
N GLU A 268 -9.62 26.58 -0.12
CA GLU A 268 -10.34 25.48 0.56
C GLU A 268 -9.35 24.37 0.95
N ASN A 269 -9.48 23.87 2.17
CA ASN A 269 -8.63 22.82 2.72
C ASN A 269 -9.36 21.46 2.73
N PRO A 270 -8.64 20.33 2.68
CA PRO A 270 -9.20 18.98 2.84
C PRO A 270 -10.13 18.81 4.06
N ASP A 271 -9.82 19.44 5.20
CA ASP A 271 -10.67 19.40 6.41
C ASP A 271 -11.99 20.20 6.30
N GLY A 272 -12.21 20.88 5.17
CA GLY A 272 -13.36 21.74 4.88
C GLY A 272 -13.27 23.14 5.48
N SER A 273 -12.13 23.50 6.08
CA SER A 273 -11.82 24.88 6.46
C SER A 273 -11.38 25.70 5.24
N THR A 274 -11.11 26.99 5.48
CA THR A 274 -10.50 27.86 4.49
C THR A 274 -9.35 28.63 5.12
N GLY A 275 -8.36 29.00 4.32
CA GLY A 275 -7.23 29.83 4.73
C GLY A 275 -5.93 29.04 4.78
N VAL A 276 -4.83 29.78 4.89
CA VAL A 276 -3.47 29.26 4.89
C VAL A 276 -2.81 29.59 6.23
N ASP A 277 -2.16 28.62 6.83
CA ASP A 277 -1.41 28.77 8.08
C ASP A 277 0.03 29.25 7.76
N LEU A 278 0.26 30.54 8.00
CA LEU A 278 1.54 31.18 7.73
C LEU A 278 2.42 31.23 8.99
N HIS A 279 3.53 30.50 8.94
CA HIS A 279 4.49 30.35 10.03
C HIS A 279 5.75 31.18 9.80
N PHE A 280 5.89 32.28 10.55
CA PHE A 280 7.16 33.01 10.60
C PHE A 280 8.08 32.43 11.67
N VAL A 281 9.15 31.76 11.24
CA VAL A 281 10.17 31.18 12.11
C VAL A 281 11.41 32.07 12.07
N ARG A 282 11.73 32.71 13.19
CA ARG A 282 12.91 33.59 13.26
C ARG A 282 14.15 32.78 13.59
N SER A 283 15.24 32.98 12.85
CA SER A 283 16.54 32.41 13.22
C SER A 283 17.05 33.03 14.52
N ASP A 284 17.87 32.28 15.26
CA ASP A 284 18.60 32.78 16.42
C ASP A 284 19.97 33.40 16.05
N ASP A 285 20.29 33.43 14.76
CA ASP A 285 21.53 33.94 14.23
C ASP A 285 21.66 35.46 14.27
N THR A 286 22.91 35.91 14.34
CA THR A 286 23.25 37.34 14.27
C THR A 286 23.90 37.65 12.93
N ILE A 287 23.12 38.19 12.00
CA ILE A 287 23.63 38.62 10.70
C ILE A 287 24.29 40.01 10.84
N PRO A 288 25.57 40.17 10.44
CA PRO A 288 26.24 41.46 10.48
C PRO A 288 25.48 42.51 9.65
N HIS A 289 25.34 43.72 10.22
CA HIS A 289 24.74 44.84 9.51
C HIS A 289 25.53 45.20 8.24
N ALA A 290 24.81 45.32 7.12
CA ALA A 290 25.27 45.97 5.91
C ALA A 290 24.32 47.12 5.58
N SER A 291 24.86 48.26 5.15
CA SER A 291 24.04 49.44 4.82
C SER A 291 23.24 49.30 3.52
N SER A 292 23.56 48.29 2.72
CA SER A 292 22.93 47.99 1.43
C SER A 292 23.20 46.53 1.10
N THR A 293 22.23 45.85 0.48
CA THR A 293 22.32 44.42 0.16
C THR A 293 21.79 44.16 -1.24
N SER A 294 22.60 43.51 -2.09
CA SER A 294 22.20 43.08 -3.43
C SER A 294 21.54 41.71 -3.37
N PHE A 295 20.37 41.57 -4.02
CA PHE A 295 19.67 40.28 -4.14
C PHE A 295 20.49 39.25 -4.92
N ASP A 296 21.22 39.68 -5.96
CA ASP A 296 21.96 38.76 -6.83
C ASP A 296 23.40 38.50 -6.37
N ASP A 297 24.02 39.44 -5.67
CA ASP A 297 25.43 39.34 -5.28
C ASP A 297 25.64 38.95 -3.80
N ASP A 298 24.87 39.52 -2.88
CA ASP A 298 25.10 39.35 -1.44
C ASP A 298 24.21 38.24 -0.86
N LEU A 299 22.91 38.28 -1.16
CA LEU A 299 21.90 37.37 -0.59
C LEU A 299 22.25 35.87 -0.74
N PRO A 300 22.79 35.38 -1.88
CA PRO A 300 23.14 33.96 -2.00
C PRO A 300 24.19 33.51 -0.97
N SER A 301 25.14 34.39 -0.63
CA SER A 301 26.17 34.08 0.37
C SER A 301 25.65 34.12 1.80
N ILE A 302 24.67 35.00 2.08
CA ILE A 302 24.00 35.09 3.37
C ILE A 302 23.11 33.85 3.56
N LYS A 303 22.24 33.54 2.59
CA LYS A 303 21.37 32.36 2.60
C LYS A 303 22.17 31.07 2.80
N SER A 304 23.27 30.89 2.07
CA SER A 304 24.14 29.71 2.22
C SER A 304 24.80 29.57 3.61
N THR A 305 24.78 30.62 4.44
CA THR A 305 25.39 30.63 5.77
C THR A 305 24.36 30.53 6.90
N TYR A 306 23.19 31.15 6.72
CA TYR A 306 22.21 31.38 7.78
C TYR A 306 20.84 30.74 7.54
N PHE A 307 20.62 30.09 6.38
CA PHE A 307 19.34 29.43 6.11
C PHE A 307 19.28 28.05 6.80
N ASP A 308 18.74 28.00 8.01
CA ASP A 308 18.76 26.82 8.89
C ASP A 308 17.81 25.70 8.46
N ASN A 309 16.71 26.06 7.79
CA ASN A 309 15.65 25.16 7.35
C ASN A 309 15.65 24.93 5.83
N GLU A 310 16.81 25.12 5.18
CA GLU A 310 16.97 24.74 3.77
C GLU A 310 16.64 23.25 3.57
N GLY A 311 15.73 22.97 2.63
CA GLY A 311 15.29 21.60 2.34
C GLY A 311 14.06 21.12 3.11
N TYR A 312 13.40 21.99 3.89
CA TYR A 312 12.19 21.67 4.64
C TYR A 312 10.96 22.44 4.12
N GLY A 313 10.92 22.84 2.84
CA GLY A 313 9.80 23.63 2.32
C GLY A 313 9.83 25.13 2.66
N TYR A 314 10.84 25.59 3.43
CA TYR A 314 10.87 26.97 3.90
C TYR A 314 11.17 27.98 2.79
N HIS A 315 10.39 29.06 2.77
CA HIS A 315 10.76 30.30 2.09
C HIS A 315 11.77 31.08 2.93
N TYR A 316 12.79 31.65 2.29
CA TYR A 316 13.81 32.43 2.98
C TYR A 316 13.52 33.93 2.86
N LEU A 317 13.42 34.64 3.98
CA LEU A 317 13.23 36.09 4.05
C LEU A 317 14.38 36.76 4.80
N LEU A 318 15.13 37.64 4.11
CA LEU A 318 16.09 38.53 4.76
C LEU A 318 15.53 39.94 4.91
N ILE A 319 15.49 40.44 6.15
CA ILE A 319 15.23 41.85 6.46
C ILE A 319 16.56 42.62 6.50
N ALA A 320 16.77 43.51 5.55
CA ALA A 320 17.99 44.31 5.37
C ALA A 320 17.76 45.81 5.63
N ASP A 321 18.83 46.59 5.77
CA ASP A 321 18.74 48.06 5.96
C ASP A 321 18.30 48.77 4.66
N SER A 322 18.84 48.35 3.52
CA SER A 322 18.38 48.80 2.20
C SER A 322 18.80 47.82 1.10
N ILE A 323 18.15 47.91 -0.06
CA ILE A 323 18.41 47.04 -1.21
C ILE A 323 19.22 47.79 -2.28
N ASP A 324 20.31 47.18 -2.74
CA ASP A 324 21.05 47.64 -3.91
C ASP A 324 20.45 47.02 -5.18
N SER A 325 19.82 47.84 -6.03
CA SER A 325 19.22 47.36 -7.27
C SER A 325 19.92 47.99 -8.48
N ASP A 326 20.57 47.16 -9.31
CA ASP A 326 21.09 47.56 -10.64
C ASP A 326 19.96 48.00 -11.61
N GLN A 327 18.70 47.69 -11.28
CA GLN A 327 17.49 48.10 -12.01
C GLN A 327 17.17 49.60 -11.85
N GLY A 328 17.85 50.31 -10.93
CA GLY A 328 17.61 51.70 -10.55
C GLY A 328 18.16 52.75 -11.52
N GLY A 329 17.69 52.77 -12.76
CA GLY A 329 17.70 54.00 -13.53
C GLY A 329 16.73 55.01 -12.89
N TYR A 330 17.25 55.97 -12.11
CA TYR A 330 16.55 57.11 -11.47
C TYR A 330 15.91 56.88 -10.09
N GLY A 331 16.71 56.71 -9.02
CA GLY A 331 16.38 57.23 -7.68
C GLY A 331 15.08 56.76 -7.01
N THR A 332 14.50 55.65 -7.43
CA THR A 332 13.41 54.95 -6.75
C THR A 332 14.01 54.07 -5.66
N VAL A 333 13.46 54.16 -4.44
CA VAL A 333 13.82 53.26 -3.33
C VAL A 333 13.11 51.93 -3.60
N VAL A 334 13.89 50.85 -3.75
CA VAL A 334 13.38 49.48 -3.82
C VAL A 334 13.20 48.99 -2.39
N LEU A 335 11.98 48.58 -2.04
CA LEU A 335 11.65 48.09 -0.70
C LEU A 335 11.68 46.57 -0.61
N GLY A 336 11.45 45.87 -1.72
CA GLY A 336 11.46 44.42 -1.77
C GLY A 336 11.94 43.91 -3.12
N GLN A 337 12.51 42.71 -3.11
CA GLN A 337 12.77 41.89 -4.28
C GLN A 337 12.56 40.42 -3.91
N ALA A 338 11.88 39.68 -4.77
CA ALA A 338 11.67 38.25 -4.59
C ALA A 338 11.91 37.43 -5.85
N ARG A 339 12.19 36.15 -5.61
CA ARG A 339 12.09 35.04 -6.55
C ARG A 339 11.33 33.92 -5.83
N PRO A 340 10.85 32.90 -6.55
CA PRO A 340 10.24 31.73 -5.90
C PRO A 340 11.10 31.23 -4.74
N GLY A 341 10.53 31.17 -3.53
CA GLY A 341 11.19 30.69 -2.32
C GLY A 341 12.20 31.64 -1.66
N THR A 342 12.45 32.85 -2.15
CA THR A 342 13.49 33.73 -1.59
C THR A 342 13.14 35.21 -1.74
N MET A 343 13.16 35.91 -0.61
CA MET A 343 12.75 37.30 -0.48
C MET A 343 13.84 38.14 0.21
N LEU A 344 13.99 39.38 -0.23
CA LEU A 344 14.80 40.41 0.40
C LEU A 344 13.93 41.65 0.59
N VAL A 345 13.79 42.12 1.83
CA VAL A 345 12.96 43.28 2.17
C VAL A 345 13.80 44.28 2.95
N ALA A 346 13.71 45.56 2.58
CA ALA A 346 14.28 46.66 3.35
C ALA A 346 13.37 47.02 4.53
N ASP A 347 13.93 47.09 5.73
CA ASP A 347 13.23 47.62 6.90
C ASP A 347 12.98 49.12 6.71
N ASP A 348 11.70 49.49 6.69
CA ASP A 348 11.27 50.86 6.50
C ASP A 348 10.52 51.41 7.70
N SER A 349 11.07 52.49 8.27
CA SER A 349 10.48 53.18 9.42
C SER A 349 9.12 53.85 9.18
N ARG A 350 8.60 53.88 7.94
CA ARG A 350 7.24 54.34 7.64
C ARG A 350 6.24 53.28 8.11
N SER A 351 5.12 53.73 8.66
CA SER A 351 4.12 52.87 9.30
C SER A 351 3.72 51.66 8.45
N ASP A 352 4.00 50.46 8.96
CA ASP A 352 3.58 49.16 8.42
C ASP A 352 4.09 48.84 7.00
N ALA A 353 5.06 49.61 6.48
CA ALA A 353 5.58 49.45 5.13
C ALA A 353 6.41 48.18 4.95
N THR A 354 7.15 47.76 5.99
CA THR A 354 7.94 46.52 5.97
C THR A 354 7.01 45.32 5.80
N GLY A 355 5.96 45.19 6.61
CA GLY A 355 5.03 44.06 6.50
C GLY A 355 4.21 44.03 5.21
N SER A 356 3.76 45.19 4.70
CA SER A 356 3.08 45.26 3.39
C SER A 356 4.00 44.81 2.26
N THR A 357 5.29 45.18 2.35
CA THR A 357 6.30 44.72 1.40
C THR A 357 6.57 43.22 1.55
N VAL A 358 6.65 42.69 2.78
CA VAL A 358 6.75 41.23 2.99
C VAL A 358 5.58 40.50 2.35
N MET A 359 4.34 40.97 2.54
CA MET A 359 3.16 40.39 1.89
C MET A 359 3.30 40.40 0.35
N HIS A 360 3.73 41.52 -0.23
CA HIS A 360 3.98 41.64 -1.67
C HIS A 360 5.01 40.62 -2.17
N GLU A 361 6.17 40.59 -1.53
CA GLU A 361 7.27 39.69 -1.92
C GLU A 361 6.91 38.22 -1.67
N LEU A 362 6.09 37.93 -0.67
CA LEU A 362 5.59 36.57 -0.40
C LEU A 362 4.67 36.09 -1.53
N GLY A 363 3.83 36.97 -2.11
CA GLY A 363 3.04 36.64 -3.29
C GLY A 363 3.91 36.18 -4.47
N HIS A 364 5.03 36.88 -4.73
CA HIS A 364 6.01 36.44 -5.71
C HIS A 364 6.74 35.15 -5.33
N SER A 365 7.04 34.99 -4.04
CA SER A 365 7.69 33.81 -3.48
C SER A 365 6.83 32.55 -3.68
N LEU A 366 5.50 32.70 -3.65
CA LEU A 366 4.48 31.66 -3.88
C LEU A 366 4.07 31.49 -5.35
N GLY A 367 4.65 32.26 -6.28
CA GLY A 367 4.47 32.04 -7.72
C GLY A 367 3.68 33.10 -8.48
N LEU A 368 3.07 34.09 -7.82
CA LEU A 368 2.33 35.16 -8.49
C LEU A 368 3.28 36.10 -9.24
N THR A 369 3.07 36.33 -10.54
CA THR A 369 3.95 37.19 -11.34
C THR A 369 3.21 38.17 -12.24
N ASN A 370 3.93 39.15 -12.79
CA ASN A 370 3.40 40.06 -13.81
C ASN A 370 3.10 39.39 -15.18
N ARG A 371 3.35 38.09 -15.33
CA ARG A 371 2.98 37.34 -16.55
C ARG A 371 1.55 36.83 -16.50
N ASP A 372 0.98 36.72 -15.31
CA ASP A 372 -0.34 36.11 -15.09
C ASP A 372 -1.45 37.06 -15.56
N PHE A 373 -1.35 38.33 -15.18
CA PHE A 373 -2.21 39.39 -15.68
C PHE A 373 -1.58 40.78 -15.49
N GLY A 374 -2.16 41.77 -16.16
CA GLY A 374 -1.75 43.16 -15.94
C GLY A 374 -2.21 43.64 -14.56
N GLY A 375 -1.38 44.39 -13.84
CA GLY A 375 -1.72 44.90 -12.51
C GLY A 375 -0.65 44.59 -11.48
N VAL A 376 -0.17 43.34 -11.45
CA VAL A 376 1.00 42.91 -10.68
C VAL A 376 2.23 43.71 -11.12
N ASP A 377 3.00 44.21 -10.15
CA ASP A 377 4.16 45.07 -10.37
C ASP A 377 3.90 46.28 -11.27
N SER A 378 2.66 46.78 -11.26
CA SER A 378 2.21 47.75 -12.23
C SER A 378 1.47 48.91 -11.60
N GLN A 379 1.56 50.06 -12.26
CA GLN A 379 0.69 51.21 -12.00
C GLN A 379 -0.45 51.33 -13.03
N THR A 380 -0.68 50.27 -13.82
CA THR A 380 -1.66 50.28 -14.91
C THR A 380 -3.09 50.50 -14.42
N TYR A 381 -3.45 49.88 -13.29
CA TYR A 381 -4.77 50.01 -12.66
C TYR A 381 -4.69 50.82 -11.38
N SER A 382 -5.73 51.64 -11.12
CA SER A 382 -5.84 52.29 -9.83
C SER A 382 -6.09 51.26 -8.72
N PHE A 383 -5.74 51.59 -7.49
CA PHE A 383 -6.01 50.71 -6.34
C PHE A 383 -7.50 50.38 -6.17
N ALA A 384 -8.41 51.26 -6.61
CA ALA A 384 -9.84 50.98 -6.57
C ALA A 384 -10.32 49.97 -7.64
N GLU A 385 -9.55 49.78 -8.72
CA GLU A 385 -9.85 48.82 -9.77
C GLU A 385 -9.24 47.44 -9.50
N TYR A 386 -8.11 47.41 -8.78
CA TYR A 386 -7.37 46.21 -8.39
C TYR A 386 -6.76 46.45 -6.99
N PRO A 387 -7.54 46.18 -5.92
CA PRO A 387 -7.18 46.45 -4.53
C PRO A 387 -6.30 45.32 -3.97
N SER A 388 -5.11 45.18 -4.55
CA SER A 388 -4.12 44.18 -4.17
C SER A 388 -2.83 44.85 -3.72
N VAL A 389 -2.13 44.22 -2.78
CA VAL A 389 -0.76 44.56 -2.40
C VAL A 389 0.22 44.43 -3.58
N MET A 390 -0.12 43.65 -4.60
CA MET A 390 0.68 43.52 -5.84
C MET A 390 0.58 44.74 -6.77
N ASN A 391 -0.33 45.68 -6.49
CA ASN A 391 -0.51 46.91 -7.24
C ASN A 391 0.43 48.00 -6.72
N TYR A 392 1.29 48.58 -7.57
CA TYR A 392 2.19 49.68 -7.17
C TYR A 392 1.48 51.01 -6.86
N ASN A 393 0.17 51.10 -7.05
CA ASN A 393 -0.66 52.20 -6.55
C ASN A 393 -1.26 51.92 -5.15
N ALA A 394 -1.01 50.76 -4.54
CA ALA A 394 -1.50 50.42 -3.21
C ALA A 394 -0.88 51.33 -2.12
N PRO A 395 -1.64 51.62 -1.05
CA PRO A 395 -1.08 52.22 0.15
C PRO A 395 0.02 51.33 0.74
N LEU A 396 1.08 51.94 1.29
CA LEU A 396 2.18 51.20 1.93
C LEU A 396 1.75 50.44 3.21
N ASP A 397 0.54 50.66 3.70
CA ASP A 397 -0.04 50.01 4.88
C ASP A 397 -1.15 49.01 4.53
N HIS A 398 -1.25 48.59 3.27
CA HIS A 398 -2.21 47.58 2.79
C HIS A 398 -1.60 46.17 2.74
N TYR A 399 -2.34 45.17 3.21
CA TYR A 399 -1.85 43.79 3.40
C TYR A 399 -2.66 42.73 2.64
N GLY A 400 -3.61 43.13 1.78
CA GLY A 400 -4.52 42.18 1.13
C GLY A 400 -4.07 41.80 -0.27
N PHE A 401 -4.22 40.52 -0.62
CA PHE A 401 -4.36 40.09 -2.01
C PHE A 401 -5.80 40.30 -2.46
N SER A 402 -6.00 40.46 -3.77
CA SER A 402 -7.36 40.59 -4.30
C SER A 402 -8.04 39.23 -4.50
N ASP A 403 -9.34 39.19 -4.23
CA ASP A 403 -10.25 38.05 -4.46
C ASP A 403 -11.00 38.15 -5.81
N GLY A 404 -10.65 39.14 -6.64
CA GLY A 404 -11.29 39.38 -7.94
C GLY A 404 -12.74 39.87 -7.87
N SER A 405 -13.28 40.19 -6.69
CA SER A 405 -14.69 40.54 -6.51
C SER A 405 -15.02 42.01 -6.81
N ASN A 406 -14.02 42.88 -6.98
CA ASN A 406 -14.19 44.34 -7.10
C ASN A 406 -14.42 44.86 -8.53
N GLY A 407 -14.65 43.96 -9.49
CA GLY A 407 -15.12 44.32 -10.82
C GLY A 407 -14.31 43.67 -11.95
N PRO A 408 -14.52 44.07 -13.20
CA PRO A 408 -13.98 43.35 -14.36
C PRO A 408 -12.46 43.53 -14.60
N LEU A 409 -11.83 44.45 -13.87
CA LEU A 409 -10.37 44.66 -13.88
C LEU A 409 -9.72 44.15 -12.61
N ASP A 410 -10.53 43.61 -11.70
CA ASP A 410 -10.05 43.01 -10.47
C ASP A 410 -9.69 41.56 -10.76
N HIS A 411 -8.44 41.22 -10.48
CA HIS A 411 -7.89 39.89 -10.74
C HIS A 411 -7.80 39.16 -9.41
N ASP A 412 -8.10 37.87 -9.44
CA ASP A 412 -8.05 37.00 -8.26
C ASP A 412 -6.60 36.52 -8.07
N ASP A 413 -5.93 37.16 -7.12
CA ASP A 413 -4.56 36.82 -6.74
C ASP A 413 -4.51 35.48 -6.04
N TRP A 414 -5.46 35.20 -5.14
CA TRP A 414 -5.51 33.96 -4.38
C TRP A 414 -5.71 32.75 -5.28
N ALA A 415 -6.65 32.82 -6.23
CA ALA A 415 -6.83 31.75 -7.22
C ALA A 415 -5.61 31.57 -8.14
N THR A 416 -4.78 32.60 -8.30
CA THR A 416 -3.52 32.50 -9.05
C THR A 416 -2.42 31.87 -8.21
N ILE A 417 -2.33 32.25 -6.93
CA ILE A 417 -1.41 31.67 -5.95
C ILE A 417 -1.70 30.17 -5.76
N GLU A 418 -2.96 29.78 -5.54
CA GLU A 418 -3.38 28.38 -5.43
C GLU A 418 -3.01 27.57 -6.68
N ARG A 419 -3.23 28.14 -7.87
CA ARG A 419 -2.91 27.46 -9.14
C ARG A 419 -1.41 27.26 -9.35
N ASP A 420 -0.61 28.27 -9.03
CA ASP A 420 0.82 28.31 -9.32
C ASP A 420 1.68 28.13 -8.06
N TRP A 421 1.08 27.53 -7.02
CA TRP A 421 1.65 27.39 -5.69
C TRP A 421 3.08 26.87 -5.76
N TYR A 422 3.96 27.51 -5.02
CA TYR A 422 5.38 27.17 -5.01
C TYR A 422 5.88 27.00 -3.60
N THR A 423 6.31 25.78 -3.31
CA THR A 423 7.05 25.42 -2.10
C THR A 423 8.47 25.04 -2.47
N PRO A 424 9.48 25.66 -1.83
CA PRO A 424 10.88 25.26 -1.95
C PRO A 424 11.07 23.76 -1.73
N GLY A 425 12.04 23.15 -2.42
CA GLY A 425 12.18 21.69 -2.40
C GLY A 425 12.36 21.12 -0.99
N THR A 426 11.64 20.04 -0.71
CA THR A 426 11.75 19.18 0.47
C THR A 426 12.74 18.04 0.22
N TYR A 427 13.49 17.62 1.23
CA TYR A 427 14.29 16.41 1.19
C TYR A 427 13.64 15.35 2.10
N LEU A 428 13.53 14.11 1.59
CA LEU A 428 13.23 12.94 2.42
C LEU A 428 14.15 12.94 3.65
N LEU A 429 13.56 12.79 4.83
CA LEU A 429 14.31 12.48 6.04
C LEU A 429 14.90 11.07 5.87
N GLU A 430 16.21 10.95 5.66
CA GLU A 430 16.93 9.65 5.62
C GLU A 430 16.98 8.96 6.99
#